data_AF-A0A954THU4-F1
#
_entry.id   AF-A0A954THU4-F1
#
_cell.length_a   1.000
_cell.length_b   1.000
_cell.length_c   1.000
_cell.angle_alpha   90.00
_cell.angle_beta   90.00
_cell.angle_gamma   90.00
#
_symmetry.space_group_name_H-M   'P 1'
#
loop_
_entity.id
_entity.type
_entity.pdbx_description
1 polymer ?
#
loop_
_entity_poly.entity_id
_entity_poly.type
_entity_poly.pdbx_seq_one_letter_code
_entity_poly.pdbx_strand_id
1 'polypeptide(L)' 'MFSIKKLDDFVPEVHPLRPIRERVNVALQRLDSLFERLYADTHKGGRPSIAPEKLIRAMLL' A
#
# COMPACT_ATOMS: atom_id res chain seq x y z
N MET A 1 -27.91 -4.11 4.54
CA MET A 1 -27.39 -3.87 3.18
C MET A 1 -25.92 -3.51 3.31
N PHE A 2 -25.00 -4.17 2.61
CA PHE A 2 -23.57 -3.85 2.65
C PHE A 2 -23.16 -3.17 1.33
N SER A 3 -22.21 -2.23 1.39
CA SER A 3 -21.66 -1.53 0.23
C SER A 3 -20.14 -1.73 0.20
N ILE A 4 -19.63 -2.14 -0.97
CA ILE A 4 -18.19 -2.29 -1.23
C ILE A 4 -17.78 -1.10 -2.10
N LYS A 5 -16.99 -0.20 -1.52
CA LYS A 5 -16.42 0.95 -2.23
C LYS A 5 -14.92 0.78 -2.37
N LYS A 6 -14.39 1.15 -3.52
CA LYS A 6 -12.95 1.29 -3.74
C LYS A 6 -12.52 2.69 -3.34
N LEU A 7 -11.25 2.83 -2.98
CA LEU A 7 -10.65 4.12 -2.70
C LEU A 7 -10.83 5.12 -3.86
N ASP A 8 -10.76 4.63 -5.10
CA ASP A 8 -10.95 5.45 -6.31
C ASP A 8 -12.38 6.03 -6.43
N ASP A 9 -13.36 5.46 -5.71
CA ASP A 9 -14.74 5.96 -5.68
C ASP A 9 -14.87 7.25 -4.83
N PHE A 10 -13.86 7.56 -4.01
CA PHE A 10 -13.85 8.73 -3.13
C PHE A 10 -12.94 9.86 -3.65
N VAL A 11 -12.06 9.57 -4.62
CA VAL A 11 -11.07 10.52 -5.14
C VAL A 11 -11.36 10.83 -6.60
N PRO A 12 -11.73 12.08 -6.96
CA PRO A 12 -12.01 12.47 -8.35
C PRO A 12 -10.87 12.13 -9.31
N GLU A 13 -11.21 11.93 -10.59
CA GLU A 13 -10.22 11.56 -11.63
C GLU A 13 -9.12 12.61 -11.84
N VAL A 14 -9.46 13.88 -11.67
CA VAL A 14 -8.53 15.01 -11.86
C VAL A 14 -7.88 15.44 -10.54
N HIS A 15 -7.96 14.62 -9.49
CA HIS A 15 -7.44 15.00 -8.18
C HIS A 15 -5.90 14.99 -8.16
N PRO A 16 -5.24 16.03 -7.61
CA PRO A 16 -3.77 16.13 -7.58
C PRO A 16 -3.09 15.01 -6.79
N LEU A 17 -3.83 14.29 -5.93
CA LEU A 17 -3.30 13.12 -5.22
C LEU A 17 -3.09 11.88 -6.11
N ARG A 18 -3.76 11.76 -7.26
CA ARG A 18 -3.61 10.57 -8.13
C ARG A 18 -2.18 10.44 -8.67
N PRO A 19 -1.55 11.48 -9.24
CA PRO A 19 -0.14 11.43 -9.61
C PRO A 19 0.81 11.18 -8.43
N ILE A 20 0.48 11.67 -7.24
CA ILE A 20 1.29 11.44 -6.03
C ILE A 20 1.24 9.96 -5.65
N ARG A 21 0.05 9.35 -5.66
CA ARG A 21 -0.15 7.93 -5.40
C ARG A 21 0.66 7.05 -6.34
N GLU A 22 0.69 7.39 -7.63
CA GLU A 22 1.50 6.68 -8.63
C GLU A 22 2.99 6.75 -8.31
N ARG A 23 3.50 7.96 -8.03
CA ARG A 23 4.92 8.15 -7.66
C ARG A 23 5.30 7.37 -6.40
N VAL A 24 4.43 7.36 -5.40
CA VAL A 24 4.65 6.58 -4.18
C VAL A 24 4.64 5.09 -4.46
N ASN A 25 3.71 4.60 -5.29
CA ASN A 25 3.68 3.17 -5.65
C ASN A 25 4.99 2.72 -6.33
N VAL A 26 5.53 3.56 -7.23
CA VAL A 26 6.84 3.29 -7.85
C VAL A 26 7.96 3.30 -6.83
N ALA A 27 7.95 4.24 -5.88
CA ALA A 27 8.94 4.28 -4.80
C ALA A 27 8.85 3.04 -3.88
N LEU A 28 7.63 2.62 -3.51
CA LEU A 28 7.41 1.44 -2.67
C LEU A 28 7.88 0.16 -3.37
N GLN A 29 7.62 -0.01 -4.67
CA GLN A 29 8.12 -1.16 -5.44
C GLN A 29 9.65 -1.24 -5.42
N ARG A 30 10.35 -0.10 -5.49
CA ARG A 30 11.82 -0.08 -5.38
C ARG A 30 12.32 -0.53 -4.01
N LEU A 31 11.48 -0.42 -2.98
CA LEU A 31 11.77 -0.83 -1.62
C LEU A 31 11.36 -2.28 -1.32
N ASP A 32 10.75 -3.02 -2.27
CA ASP A 32 10.31 -4.40 -2.03
C ASP A 32 11.44 -5.28 -1.47
N SER A 33 12.65 -5.21 -2.04
CA SER A 33 13.82 -5.95 -1.55
C SER A 33 14.27 -5.59 -0.13
N LEU A 34 13.90 -4.41 0.36
CA LEU A 34 14.13 -3.99 1.75
C LEU A 34 13.03 -4.55 2.65
N PHE A 35 11.77 -4.48 2.22
CA PHE A 35 10.63 -5.04 2.96
C PHE A 35 10.73 -6.55 3.12
N GLU A 36 11.23 -7.27 2.11
CA GLU A 36 11.49 -8.72 2.21
C GLU A 36 12.43 -9.09 3.36
N ARG A 37 13.35 -8.20 3.76
CA ARG A 37 14.23 -8.43 4.92
C ARG A 37 13.54 -8.19 6.26
N LEU A 38 12.45 -7.43 6.26
CA LEU A 38 11.66 -7.14 7.46
C LEU A 38 10.58 -8.19 7.71
N TYR A 39 10.22 -8.97 6.68
CA TYR A 39 9.26 -10.05 6.83
C TYR A 39 9.85 -11.23 7.59
N ALA A 40 9.05 -11.82 8.48
CA ALA A 40 9.40 -13.10 9.08
C ALA A 40 9.36 -14.17 7.98
N ASP A 41 10.26 -15.14 8.09
CA ASP A 41 10.32 -16.23 7.13
C ASP A 41 8.95 -16.92 7.01
N THR A 42 8.58 -17.30 5.78
CA THR A 42 7.31 -18.01 5.51
C THR A 42 7.15 -19.28 6.32
N HIS A 43 8.24 -19.98 6.64
CA HIS A 43 8.22 -21.18 7.49
C HIS A 43 7.96 -20.89 8.99
N LYS A 44 8.02 -19.63 9.43
CA LYS A 44 7.76 -19.19 10.82
C LYS A 44 6.38 -18.53 11.00
N GLY A 45 5.52 -18.59 9.99
CA GLY A 45 4.16 -18.00 10.03
C GLY A 45 3.95 -16.83 9.06
N GLY A 46 4.93 -16.48 8.23
CA GLY A 46 4.77 -15.50 7.15
C GLY A 46 4.64 -14.07 7.64
N ARG A 47 3.55 -13.38 7.28
CA ARG A 47 3.32 -11.95 7.58
C ARG A 47 2.30 -11.80 8.73
N PRO A 48 2.71 -11.96 10.00
CA PRO A 48 1.79 -11.87 11.15
C PRO A 48 1.28 -10.44 11.40
N SER A 49 1.94 -9.42 10.80
CA SER A 49 1.59 -8.00 10.89
C SER A 49 1.15 -7.44 9.53
N ILE A 50 0.53 -6.25 9.55
CA ILE A 50 0.22 -5.51 8.33
C ILE A 50 1.54 -5.13 7.64
N ALA A 51 1.62 -5.44 6.35
CA ALA A 51 2.74 -5.08 5.50
C ALA A 51 3.11 -3.58 5.60
N PRO A 52 4.40 -3.22 5.78
CA PRO A 52 4.84 -1.84 5.94
C PRO A 52 4.42 -0.95 4.76
N GLU A 53 4.47 -1.46 3.52
CA GLU A 53 4.02 -0.72 2.34
C GLU A 53 2.52 -0.38 2.37
N LYS A 54 1.69 -1.19 3.03
CA LYS A 54 0.25 -0.90 3.21
C LYS A 54 0.03 0.22 4.22
N LEU A 55 0.80 0.23 5.31
CA LEU A 55 0.75 1.30 6.31
C LEU A 55 1.17 2.64 5.70
N ILE A 56 2.27 2.65 4.94
CA ILE A 56 2.74 3.86 4.25
C ILE A 56 1.71 4.36 3.25
N ARG A 57 1.10 3.46 2.46
CA ARG A 57 0.04 3.84 1.51
C ARG A 57 -1.19 4.42 2.21
N ALA A 58 -1.54 3.91 3.39
CA ALA A 58 -2.67 4.41 4.17
C ALA A 58 -2.45 5.83 4.72
N MET A 59 -1.20 6.27 4.92
CA MET A 59 -0.91 7.63 5.38
C MET A 59 -1.07 8.71 4.30
N LEU A 60 -1.22 8.31 3.02
CA LEU A 60 -1.34 9.22 1.89
C LEU A 60 -2.78 9.55 1.50
N LEU A 61 -3.76 8.94 2.17
CA LEU A 61 -5.16 8.87 1.76
C LEU A 61 -6.10 9.25 2.90
#